data_AF-A0A2N1JH95-F1
#
_entry.id   AF-A0A2N1JH95-F1
#
_cell.length_a   1.000
_cell.length_b   1.000
_cell.length_c   1.000
_cell.angle_alpha   90.00
_cell.angle_beta   90.00
_cell.angle_gamma   90.00
#
_symmetry.space_group_name_H-M   'P 1'
#
loop_
_entity.id
_entity.type
_entity.pdbx_description
1 polymer ?
#
loop_
_entity_poly.entity_id
_entity_poly.type
_entity_poly.pdbx_seq_one_letter_code
_entity_poly.pdbx_strand_id
1 'polypeptide(L)'
;MSPRLLLFWLALLACVIALAPQRQAAFQAQEHVALPDIVDIMEKEAHAQHIALDSMLRPVASRVKPKSERWWWNTCGDDGVVVHAREIELNPDPPVKGQNLTVHAVGTVDSAVEQGSYIDINVHVGFVRVLSRRFDLCDALVDNNVEVQCPIKPGKYNFSHTVALPREIPPG
;
A
#
# COMPACT_ATOMS: atom_id res chain seq x y z
N MET A 1 -78.43 23.93 9.49
CA MET A 1 -77.09 23.33 9.61
C MET A 1 -76.41 23.36 8.25
N SER A 2 -75.22 23.98 8.16
CA SER A 2 -74.51 24.16 6.88
C SER A 2 -73.78 22.89 6.45
N PRO A 3 -73.87 22.46 5.17
CA PRO A 3 -73.17 21.28 4.64
C PRO A 3 -71.64 21.40 4.73
N ARG A 4 -71.11 22.61 4.96
CA ARG A 4 -69.68 22.84 5.18
C ARG A 4 -69.20 22.37 6.56
N LEU A 5 -70.07 22.31 7.58
CA LEU A 5 -69.68 21.85 8.92
C LEU A 5 -69.58 20.32 9.01
N LEU A 6 -70.43 19.60 8.27
CA LEU A 6 -70.44 18.12 8.20
C LEU A 6 -69.21 17.56 7.48
N LEU A 7 -68.74 18.23 6.42
CA LEU A 7 -67.49 17.88 5.73
C LEU A 7 -66.25 18.10 6.60
N PHE A 8 -66.24 19.16 7.41
CA PHE A 8 -65.16 19.41 8.36
C PHE A 8 -65.08 18.34 9.47
N TRP A 9 -66.23 17.87 9.95
CA TRP A 9 -66.27 16.80 10.96
C TRP A 9 -65.91 15.43 10.38
N LEU A 10 -66.31 15.12 9.14
CA LEU A 10 -65.91 13.89 8.45
C LEU A 10 -64.39 13.86 8.13
N ALA A 11 -63.80 14.99 7.77
CA ALA A 11 -62.36 15.09 7.51
C ALA A 11 -61.51 14.93 8.79
N LEU A 12 -61.97 15.45 9.92
CA LEU A 12 -61.29 15.29 11.22
C LEU A 12 -61.34 13.85 11.73
N LEU A 13 -62.46 13.13 11.53
CA LEU A 13 -62.57 11.73 11.93
C LEU A 13 -61.68 10.80 11.09
N ALA A 14 -61.50 11.09 9.80
CA ALA A 14 -60.60 10.35 8.92
C ALA A 14 -59.11 10.54 9.27
N CYS A 15 -58.74 11.70 9.82
CA CYS A 15 -57.34 12.00 10.16
C CYS A 15 -56.83 11.24 11.40
N VAL A 16 -57.72 10.81 12.32
CA VAL A 16 -57.33 10.13 13.57
C VAL A 16 -57.07 8.63 13.35
N ILE A 17 -57.67 7.99 12.33
CA ILE A 17 -57.54 6.55 12.08
C ILE A 17 -56.21 6.19 11.36
N ALA A 18 -55.54 7.17 10.74
CA ALA A 18 -54.30 6.93 9.98
C ALA A 18 -53.00 6.99 10.80
N LEU A 19 -53.07 7.13 12.13
CA LEU A 19 -51.90 7.05 13.02
C LEU A 19 -51.79 5.66 13.65
N ALA A 20 -51.54 4.65 12.81
CA ALA A 20 -50.97 3.40 13.29
C ALA A 20 -49.47 3.63 13.55
N PRO A 21 -48.95 3.34 14.76
CA PRO A 21 -47.52 3.35 15.00
C PRO A 21 -46.95 2.10 14.34
N GLN A 22 -46.32 2.24 13.17
CA GLN A 22 -45.50 1.16 12.64
C GLN A 22 -44.30 0.99 13.56
N ARG A 23 -44.42 -0.04 14.40
CA ARG A 23 -43.35 -0.66 15.16
C ARG A 23 -42.16 -0.95 14.25
N GLN A 24 -40.99 -0.60 14.76
CA GLN A 24 -39.70 -1.26 14.51
C GLN A 24 -39.17 -1.13 13.08
N ALA A 25 -38.59 0.03 12.77
CA ALA A 25 -37.28 0.02 12.12
C ALA A 25 -36.23 0.05 13.23
N ALA A 26 -35.98 -1.12 13.83
CA ALA A 26 -34.70 -1.32 14.48
C ALA A 26 -33.65 -1.08 13.39
N PHE A 27 -32.76 -0.13 13.65
CA PHE A 27 -31.54 0.08 12.88
C PHE A 27 -30.78 -1.24 12.88
N GLN A 28 -31.02 -2.07 11.86
CA GLN A 28 -30.21 -3.25 11.62
C GLN A 28 -28.82 -2.71 11.31
N ALA A 29 -27.93 -2.87 12.30
CA ALA A 29 -26.50 -2.78 12.08
C ALA A 29 -26.20 -3.65 10.86
N GLN A 30 -25.54 -3.05 9.87
CA GLN A 30 -24.99 -3.76 8.74
C GLN A 30 -24.00 -4.79 9.32
N GLU A 31 -24.44 -6.04 9.43
CA GLU A 31 -23.51 -7.15 9.62
C GLU A 31 -22.72 -7.21 8.33
N HIS A 32 -21.46 -6.78 8.39
CA HIS A 32 -20.50 -7.02 7.33
C HIS A 32 -20.59 -8.51 7.01
N VAL A 33 -21.12 -8.82 5.83
CA VAL A 33 -21.01 -10.15 5.24
C VAL A 33 -19.51 -10.39 5.14
N ALA A 34 -18.97 -11.14 6.12
CA ALA A 34 -17.62 -11.64 6.07
C ALA A 34 -17.58 -12.50 4.81
N LEU A 35 -16.90 -11.99 3.78
CA LEU A 35 -16.42 -12.85 2.71
C LEU A 35 -15.68 -13.99 3.42
N PRO A 36 -16.06 -15.25 3.18
CA PRO A 36 -15.37 -16.36 3.81
C PRO A 36 -13.89 -16.24 3.51
N ASP A 37 -13.06 -16.38 4.55
CA ASP A 37 -11.61 -16.35 4.39
C ASP A 37 -11.26 -17.39 3.32
N ILE A 38 -10.33 -17.04 2.42
CA ILE A 38 -9.85 -17.96 1.39
C ILE A 38 -9.34 -19.25 2.06
N VAL A 39 -8.80 -19.14 3.28
CA VAL A 39 -8.38 -20.28 4.09
C VAL A 39 -9.55 -21.22 4.41
N ASP A 40 -10.71 -20.69 4.80
CA ASP A 40 -11.90 -21.49 5.13
C ASP A 40 -12.47 -22.21 3.90
N ILE A 41 -12.43 -21.57 2.74
CA ILE A 41 -12.84 -22.17 1.46
C ILE A 41 -11.91 -23.34 1.13
N MET A 42 -10.60 -23.13 1.22
CA MET A 42 -9.60 -24.14 0.92
C MET A 42 -9.69 -25.34 1.87
N GLU A 43 -9.90 -25.09 3.17
CA GLU A 43 -10.06 -26.16 4.15
C GLU A 43 -11.32 -26.99 3.89
N LYS A 44 -12.43 -26.34 3.54
CA LYS A 44 -13.69 -27.01 3.19
C LYS A 44 -13.56 -27.87 1.93
N GLU A 45 -12.89 -27.38 0.89
CA GLU A 45 -12.63 -28.15 -0.32
C GLU A 45 -11.72 -29.35 -0.07
N ALA A 46 -10.66 -29.17 0.71
CA ALA A 46 -9.73 -30.23 1.06
C ALA A 46 -10.41 -31.37 1.84
N HIS A 47 -11.30 -31.06 2.78
CA HIS A 47 -12.12 -32.06 3.47
C HIS A 47 -13.06 -32.80 2.52
N ALA A 48 -13.70 -32.11 1.57
CA ALA A 48 -14.55 -32.74 0.57
C ALA A 48 -13.76 -33.73 -0.32
N GLN A 49 -12.50 -33.40 -0.61
CA GLN A 49 -11.59 -34.23 -1.39
C GLN A 49 -10.86 -35.30 -0.57
N HIS A 50 -11.20 -35.47 0.72
CA HIS A 50 -10.54 -36.42 1.64
C HIS A 50 -9.02 -36.21 1.72
N ILE A 51 -8.56 -34.98 1.51
CA ILE A 51 -7.17 -34.60 1.73
C ILE A 51 -6.99 -34.50 3.25
N ALA A 52 -6.12 -35.34 3.80
CA ALA A 52 -5.79 -35.27 5.21
C ALA A 52 -5.06 -33.95 5.49
N LEU A 53 -5.75 -32.97 6.10
CA LEU A 53 -5.10 -31.89 6.83
C LEU A 53 -4.50 -32.47 8.11
N ASP A 54 -3.43 -33.24 7.93
CA ASP A 54 -2.69 -33.79 9.05
C ASP A 54 -1.79 -32.71 9.68
N SER A 55 -1.20 -33.06 10.82
CA SER A 55 -0.29 -32.18 11.56
C SER A 55 0.96 -31.72 10.77
N MET A 56 1.18 -32.23 9.54
CA MET A 56 2.23 -31.75 8.64
C MET A 56 1.83 -30.51 7.84
N LEU A 57 0.55 -30.13 7.84
CA LEU A 57 0.07 -28.81 7.39
C LEU A 57 -0.10 -27.81 8.54
N ARG A 58 0.41 -28.12 9.75
CA ARG A 58 0.65 -27.07 10.74
C ARG A 58 1.57 -26.03 10.09
N PRO A 59 1.25 -24.73 10.14
CA PRO A 59 2.18 -23.73 9.69
C PRO A 59 3.49 -23.94 10.46
N VAL A 60 4.58 -24.20 9.72
CA VAL A 60 5.94 -23.95 10.18
C VAL A 60 6.12 -22.43 10.52
N ALA A 61 5.07 -21.62 10.34
CA ALA A 61 4.98 -20.21 10.69
C ALA A 61 4.86 -19.93 12.21
N SER A 62 5.65 -20.58 13.05
CA SER A 62 5.87 -20.06 14.41
C SER A 62 7.30 -20.22 14.96
N ARG A 63 8.19 -20.93 14.26
CA ARG A 63 9.62 -20.98 14.64
C ARG A 63 10.61 -20.73 13.52
N VAL A 64 10.13 -20.28 12.36
CA VAL A 64 10.96 -19.65 11.35
C VAL A 64 10.49 -18.20 11.27
N LYS A 65 11.28 -17.26 11.80
CA LYS A 65 11.17 -15.86 11.39
C LYS A 65 11.26 -15.88 9.86
N PRO A 66 10.25 -15.41 9.10
CA PRO A 66 10.38 -15.37 7.65
C PRO A 66 11.69 -14.66 7.34
N LYS A 67 12.57 -15.36 6.62
CA LYS A 67 13.78 -14.74 6.05
C LYS A 67 13.26 -13.52 5.31
N SER A 68 13.73 -12.35 5.75
CA SER A 68 13.13 -11.03 5.53
C SER A 68 12.40 -10.92 4.20
N GLU A 69 11.17 -10.41 4.26
CA GLU A 69 10.32 -10.15 3.11
C GLU A 69 11.15 -9.55 1.97
N ARG A 70 10.88 -10.00 0.75
CA ARG A 70 11.53 -9.48 -0.45
C ARG A 70 11.44 -7.96 -0.45
N TRP A 71 12.48 -7.30 -0.93
CA TRP A 71 12.41 -5.85 -1.06
C TRP A 71 11.25 -5.50 -2.00
N TRP A 72 10.57 -4.40 -1.71
CA TRP A 72 9.47 -3.91 -2.51
C TRP A 72 9.50 -2.39 -2.58
N TRP A 73 8.84 -1.83 -3.58
CA TRP A 73 8.75 -0.39 -3.80
C TRP A 73 7.46 -0.05 -4.52
N ASN A 74 7.09 1.23 -4.45
CA ASN A 74 6.01 1.83 -5.21
C ASN A 74 6.29 3.32 -5.44
N THR A 75 5.65 3.89 -6.46
CA THR A 75 5.65 5.33 -6.71
C THR A 75 4.58 6.03 -5.86
N CYS A 76 4.92 7.18 -5.28
CA CYS A 76 4.01 7.97 -4.42
C CYS A 76 3.84 9.43 -4.86
N GLY A 77 4.38 9.84 -6.00
CA GLY A 77 4.26 11.20 -6.52
C GLY A 77 2.91 11.50 -7.17
N ASP A 78 2.53 12.78 -7.19
CA ASP A 78 1.29 13.30 -7.79
C ASP A 78 1.45 13.64 -9.28
N ASP A 79 0.51 14.41 -9.84
CA ASP A 79 0.58 14.92 -11.21
C ASP A 79 1.82 15.81 -11.43
N GLY A 80 2.49 15.62 -12.58
CA GLY A 80 3.67 16.42 -12.97
C GLY A 80 5.02 15.81 -12.62
N VAL A 81 5.07 14.52 -12.23
CA VAL A 81 6.33 13.78 -12.08
C VAL A 81 7.05 13.65 -13.43
N VAL A 82 8.33 14.00 -13.44
CA VAL A 82 9.19 14.01 -14.64
C VAL A 82 10.08 12.78 -14.78
N VAL A 83 10.19 11.95 -13.74
CA VAL A 83 10.98 10.72 -13.72
C VAL A 83 10.10 9.54 -13.35
N HIS A 84 10.00 8.56 -14.25
CA HIS A 84 9.18 7.37 -14.08
C HIS A 84 10.07 6.14 -13.94
N ALA A 85 10.14 5.61 -12.73
CA ALA A 85 10.73 4.29 -12.50
C ALA A 85 9.78 3.22 -13.05
N ARG A 86 10.31 2.30 -13.84
CA ARG A 86 9.57 1.13 -14.36
C ARG A 86 9.97 -0.14 -13.62
N GLU A 87 11.24 -0.26 -13.31
CA GLU A 87 11.80 -1.41 -12.64
C GLU A 87 12.93 -0.95 -11.74
N ILE A 88 12.96 -1.50 -10.54
CA ILE A 88 14.09 -1.44 -9.63
C ILE A 88 14.29 -2.90 -9.22
N GLU A 89 15.52 -3.35 -9.07
CA GLU A 89 15.87 -4.69 -8.61
C GLU A 89 17.08 -4.61 -7.69
N LEU A 90 17.06 -5.37 -6.60
CA LEU A 90 18.16 -5.46 -5.65
C LEU A 90 18.83 -6.83 -5.73
N ASN A 91 20.16 -6.85 -5.66
CA ASN A 91 20.93 -8.07 -5.54
C ASN A 91 22.04 -7.89 -4.48
N PRO A 92 22.03 -8.66 -3.38
CA PRO A 92 21.06 -9.70 -3.02
C PRO A 92 19.69 -9.13 -2.59
N ASP A 93 18.63 -9.88 -2.90
CA ASP A 93 17.26 -9.68 -2.39
C ASP A 93 16.88 -10.85 -1.47
N PRO A 94 16.66 -10.62 -0.16
CA PRO A 94 16.71 -9.35 0.56
C PRO A 94 18.15 -8.84 0.79
N PRO A 95 18.36 -7.51 0.94
CA PRO A 95 19.69 -6.94 1.19
C PRO A 95 20.38 -7.51 2.43
N VAL A 96 21.68 -7.81 2.32
CA VAL A 96 22.45 -8.44 3.40
C VAL A 96 23.51 -7.47 3.94
N LYS A 97 23.46 -7.22 5.25
CA LYS A 97 24.41 -6.34 5.96
C LYS A 97 25.85 -6.80 5.75
N GLY A 98 26.76 -5.84 5.58
CA GLY A 98 28.19 -6.12 5.38
C GLY A 98 28.56 -6.69 4.01
N GLN A 99 27.61 -6.77 3.08
CA GLN A 99 27.84 -7.22 1.70
C GLN A 99 27.63 -6.09 0.71
N ASN A 100 28.12 -6.29 -0.51
CA ASN A 100 27.79 -5.39 -1.61
C ASN A 100 26.33 -5.59 -2.02
N LEU A 101 25.65 -4.48 -2.28
CA LEU A 101 24.31 -4.41 -2.81
C LEU A 101 24.36 -3.77 -4.19
N THR A 102 23.92 -4.50 -5.20
CA THR A 102 23.73 -3.97 -6.55
C THR A 102 22.26 -3.59 -6.74
N VAL A 103 22.03 -2.34 -7.13
CA VAL A 103 20.74 -1.80 -7.53
C VAL A 103 20.71 -1.73 -9.05
N HIS A 104 19.81 -2.44 -9.70
CA HIS A 104 19.50 -2.30 -11.12
C HIS A 104 18.21 -1.48 -11.26
N ALA A 105 18.21 -0.46 -12.11
CA ALA A 105 17.07 0.43 -12.29
C ALA A 105 16.81 0.72 -13.77
N VAL A 106 15.54 0.63 -14.16
CA VAL A 106 15.06 0.97 -15.49
C VAL A 106 13.94 2.00 -15.38
N GLY A 107 14.02 3.07 -16.16
CA GLY A 107 13.05 4.16 -16.11
C GLY A 107 13.03 5.04 -17.35
N THR A 108 12.22 6.09 -17.29
CA THR A 108 12.13 7.15 -18.30
C THR A 108 12.17 8.53 -17.64
N VAL A 109 12.79 9.48 -18.32
CA VAL A 109 12.85 10.89 -17.92
C VAL A 109 12.17 11.70 -19.02
N ASP A 110 11.15 12.48 -18.66
CA ASP A 110 10.31 13.22 -19.61
C ASP A 110 10.87 14.61 -19.93
N SER A 111 11.53 15.23 -18.95
CA SER A 111 12.14 16.56 -19.08
C SER A 111 13.52 16.59 -18.42
N ALA A 112 14.39 17.49 -18.88
CA ALA A 112 15.76 17.52 -18.42
C ALA A 112 15.85 17.82 -16.92
N VAL A 113 16.67 17.06 -16.19
CA VAL A 113 17.00 17.33 -14.78
C VAL A 113 18.33 18.06 -14.76
N GLU A 114 18.28 19.33 -14.38
CA GLU A 114 19.40 20.27 -14.42
C GLU A 114 20.14 20.35 -13.08
N GLN A 115 21.31 20.98 -13.09
CA GLN A 115 22.10 21.26 -11.89
C GLN A 115 21.27 22.05 -10.85
N GLY A 116 21.48 21.75 -9.56
CA GLY A 116 20.71 22.36 -8.47
C GLY A 116 19.36 21.68 -8.23
N SER A 117 19.13 20.50 -8.81
CA SER A 117 18.03 19.61 -8.45
C SER A 117 18.31 18.93 -7.10
N TYR A 118 17.28 18.64 -6.31
CA TYR A 118 17.44 18.10 -4.97
C TYR A 118 16.64 16.82 -4.74
N ILE A 119 17.11 15.99 -3.82
CA ILE A 119 16.39 14.81 -3.31
C ILE A 119 16.15 14.95 -1.79
N ASP A 120 14.93 14.64 -1.36
CA ASP A 120 14.54 14.60 0.04
C ASP A 120 14.40 13.14 0.51
N ILE A 121 15.30 12.70 1.39
CA ILE A 121 15.35 11.33 1.89
C ILE A 121 14.77 11.28 3.30
N ASN A 122 13.76 10.42 3.51
CA ASN A 122 13.16 10.15 4.81
C ASN A 122 13.22 8.65 5.13
N VAL A 123 13.98 8.27 6.15
CA VAL A 123 14.13 6.87 6.60
C VAL A 123 13.44 6.68 7.94
N HIS A 124 12.62 5.64 8.02
CA HIS A 124 11.87 5.26 9.22
C HIS A 124 12.25 3.86 9.66
N VAL A 125 12.31 3.65 10.98
CA VAL A 125 12.41 2.31 11.60
C VAL A 125 11.24 2.20 12.56
N GLY A 126 10.28 1.32 12.24
CA GLY A 126 8.97 1.34 12.89
C GLY A 126 8.27 2.70 12.67
N PHE A 127 7.88 3.36 13.75
CA PHE A 127 7.22 4.67 13.74
C PHE A 127 8.18 5.87 13.94
N VAL A 128 9.48 5.61 14.10
CA VAL A 128 10.48 6.66 14.38
C VAL A 128 11.23 7.02 13.10
N ARG A 129 11.31 8.32 12.80
CA ARG A 129 12.12 8.86 11.70
C ARG A 129 13.58 9.01 12.13
N VAL A 130 14.46 8.18 11.58
CA VAL A 130 15.90 8.14 11.94
C VAL A 130 16.76 9.03 11.04
N LEU A 131 16.31 9.31 9.83
CA LEU A 131 16.97 10.22 8.90
C LEU A 131 15.92 11.05 8.16
N SER A 132 16.16 12.35 8.07
CA SER A 132 15.41 13.28 7.24
C SER A 132 16.39 14.32 6.73
N ARG A 133 16.79 14.22 5.47
CA ARG A 133 17.83 15.09 4.89
C ARG A 133 17.55 15.37 3.42
N ARG A 134 17.96 16.57 3.02
CA ARG A 134 17.98 17.02 1.63
C ARG A 134 19.40 16.98 1.09
N PHE A 135 19.57 16.44 -0.10
CA PHE A 135 20.85 16.42 -0.82
C PHE A 135 20.67 17.07 -2.18
N ASP A 136 21.74 17.68 -2.70
CA ASP A 136 21.81 18.03 -4.13
C ASP A 136 21.97 16.72 -4.92
N LEU A 137 21.08 16.51 -5.88
CA LEU A 137 21.04 15.29 -6.69
C LEU A 137 22.30 15.16 -7.54
N CYS A 138 22.72 16.23 -8.18
CA CYS A 138 23.82 16.19 -9.13
C CYS A 138 25.15 15.99 -8.41
N ASP A 139 25.35 16.65 -7.27
CA ASP A 139 26.53 16.42 -6.45
C ASP A 139 26.55 14.98 -5.92
N ALA A 140 25.41 14.44 -5.46
CA ALA A 140 25.33 13.06 -5.00
C ALA A 140 25.64 12.03 -6.10
N LEU A 141 25.24 12.28 -7.36
CA LEU A 141 25.57 11.39 -8.48
C LEU A 141 27.07 11.39 -8.79
N VAL A 142 27.73 12.55 -8.69
CA VAL A 142 29.19 12.68 -8.88
C VAL A 142 29.95 12.03 -7.73
N ASP A 143 29.60 12.35 -6.49
CA ASP A 143 30.28 11.86 -5.28
C ASP A 143 30.23 10.33 -5.16
N ASN A 144 29.17 9.71 -5.69
CA ASN A 144 29.00 8.26 -5.70
C ASN A 144 29.41 7.61 -7.04
N ASN A 145 29.96 8.37 -7.99
CA ASN A 145 30.40 7.88 -9.30
C ASN A 145 29.33 7.03 -10.01
N VAL A 146 28.10 7.54 -10.04
CA VAL A 146 26.96 6.89 -10.71
C VAL A 146 27.08 7.06 -12.22
N GLU A 147 26.62 6.10 -13.01
CA GLU A 147 26.67 6.16 -14.47
C GLU A 147 25.87 7.34 -15.04
N VAL A 148 24.70 7.60 -14.46
CA VAL A 148 23.84 8.73 -14.83
C VAL A 148 24.36 10.00 -14.18
N GLN A 149 24.62 11.02 -14.99
CA GLN A 149 25.18 12.30 -14.56
C GLN A 149 24.33 13.48 -15.06
N CYS A 150 24.35 14.57 -14.30
CA CYS A 150 23.71 15.82 -14.71
C CYS A 150 24.49 16.53 -15.84
N PRO A 151 23.79 17.25 -16.74
CA PRO A 151 22.35 17.33 -16.88
C PRO A 151 21.75 16.04 -17.46
N ILE A 152 20.72 15.50 -16.79
CA ILE A 152 20.06 14.25 -17.20
C ILE A 152 19.04 14.60 -18.28
N LYS A 153 19.29 14.16 -19.51
CA LYS A 153 18.44 14.46 -20.67
C LYS A 153 17.15 13.62 -20.67
N PRO A 154 16.09 14.06 -21.37
CA PRO A 154 14.93 13.21 -21.59
C PRO A 154 15.32 11.93 -22.33
N GLY A 155 14.78 10.79 -21.88
CA GLY A 155 15.13 9.49 -22.48
C GLY A 155 14.82 8.28 -21.60
N LYS A 156 15.18 7.11 -22.12
CA LYS A 156 15.12 5.83 -21.39
C LYS A 156 16.46 5.56 -20.72
N TYR A 157 16.41 5.14 -19.48
CA TYR A 157 17.58 4.79 -18.69
C TYR A 157 17.50 3.35 -18.22
N ASN A 158 18.65 2.67 -18.26
CA ASN A 158 18.89 1.36 -17.68
C ASN A 158 20.32 1.38 -17.16
N PHE A 159 20.50 1.30 -15.84
CA PHE A 159 21.81 1.31 -15.22
C PHE A 159 21.84 0.41 -13.99
N SER A 160 23.04 0.01 -13.60
CA SER A 160 23.29 -0.72 -12.35
C SER A 160 24.32 0.03 -11.50
N HIS A 161 24.10 0.09 -10.20
CA HIS A 161 25.03 0.71 -9.27
C HIS A 161 25.25 -0.18 -8.04
N THR A 162 26.51 -0.39 -7.67
CA THR A 162 26.89 -1.26 -6.54
C THR A 162 27.44 -0.43 -5.39
N VAL A 163 26.87 -0.62 -4.20
CA VAL A 163 27.27 0.03 -2.96
C VAL A 163 27.64 -0.99 -1.89
N ALA A 164 28.54 -0.65 -0.98
CA ALA A 164 28.88 -1.49 0.16
C ALA A 164 27.90 -1.21 1.31
N LEU A 165 27.14 -2.22 1.74
CA LEU A 165 26.19 -2.07 2.84
C LEU A 165 26.92 -2.23 4.20
N PRO A 166 26.82 -1.25 5.13
CA PRO A 166 27.47 -1.35 6.44
C PRO A 166 27.03 -2.57 7.28
N ARG A 167 27.86 -2.98 8.23
CA ARG A 167 27.56 -4.11 9.14
C ARG A 167 26.70 -3.68 10.33
N GLU A 168 26.82 -2.42 10.72
CA GLU A 168 26.29 -1.81 11.94
C GLU A 168 24.83 -1.35 11.78
N ILE A 169 24.19 -1.61 10.63
CA ILE A 169 22.78 -1.26 10.40
C ILE A 169 21.93 -1.96 11.48
N PRO A 170 21.09 -1.22 12.24
CA PRO A 170 20.21 -1.82 13.25
C PRO A 170 19.26 -2.87 12.65
N PRO A 171 18.80 -3.87 13.43
CA PRO A 171 17.72 -4.76 13.00
C PRO A 171 16.40 -3.99 12.88
N GLY A 172 15.55 -4.41 11.94
CA GLY A 172 14.22 -3.87 11.65
C GLY A 172 13.34 -4.92 11.01
#